data_AF-A0A3S9PWQ3-F1
#
_entry.id   AF-A0A3S9PWQ3-F1
#
_cell.length_a   1.000
_cell.length_b   1.000
_cell.length_c   1.000
_cell.angle_alpha   90.00
_cell.angle_beta   90.00
_cell.angle_gamma   90.00
#
_symmetry.space_group_name_H-M   'P 1'
#
loop_
_entity.id
_entity.type
_entity.pdbx_description
1 polymer ?
#
loop_
_entity_poly.entity_id
_entity_poly.type
_entity_poly.pdbx_seq_one_letter_code
_entity_poly.pdbx_strand_id
1 'polypeptide(L)'
;MEGIAASIGSIGDAYDNSLAESTIGLYKTEAIRDDSPFRSGPLKQLEDVEWATAQWVDWYNTTRLHSRIDDLTPDEYEYLYYANLETPAHPELAPV
;
A
#
# COMPACT_ATOMS: atom_id res chain seq x y z
N MET A 1 11.06 16.57 15.13
CA MET A 1 10.28 15.63 14.31
C MET A 1 9.49 16.47 13.32
N GLU A 2 10.19 17.04 12.35
CA GLU A 2 9.62 17.86 11.28
C GLU A 2 9.76 17.06 9.98
N GLY A 3 8.68 16.92 9.21
CA GLY A 3 8.76 16.26 7.90
C GLY A 3 7.50 15.56 7.40
N ILE A 4 6.51 15.28 8.25
CA ILE A 4 5.22 14.72 7.80
C ILE A 4 4.20 15.85 7.81
N ALA A 5 3.99 16.47 6.64
CA ALA A 5 2.83 17.34 6.44
C ALA A 5 1.58 16.45 6.46
N ALA A 6 0.61 16.76 7.32
CA ALA A 6 -0.69 16.12 7.24
C ALA A 6 -1.32 16.50 5.90
N SER A 7 -1.63 15.49 5.06
CA SER A 7 -2.46 15.70 3.86
C SER A 7 -3.89 15.97 4.32
N ILE A 8 -4.16 17.23 4.66
CA ILE A 8 -5.51 17.72 4.92
C ILE A 8 -5.97 18.28 3.58
N GLY A 9 -6.71 17.48 2.81
CA GLY A 9 -7.24 17.90 1.52
C GLY A 9 -7.99 19.23 1.65
N SER A 10 -7.81 20.11 0.67
CA SER A 10 -8.67 21.28 0.53
C SER A 10 -10.12 20.80 0.29
N ILE A 11 -11.14 21.64 0.56
CA ILE A 11 -12.54 21.26 0.31
C ILE A 11 -12.68 20.89 -1.19
N GLY A 12 -12.80 19.58 -1.47
CA GLY A 12 -12.94 19.04 -2.83
C GLY A 12 -11.81 18.14 -3.32
N ASP A 13 -10.65 18.11 -2.66
CA ASP A 13 -9.49 17.28 -3.06
C ASP A 13 -9.35 16.02 -2.20
N ALA A 14 -10.41 15.22 -2.12
CA ALA A 14 -10.47 14.04 -1.24
C ALA A 14 -9.82 12.78 -1.82
N TYR A 15 -8.94 12.89 -2.82
CA TYR A 15 -8.36 11.73 -3.50
C TYR A 15 -7.57 10.83 -2.54
N ASP A 16 -6.69 11.40 -1.73
CA ASP A 16 -5.91 10.64 -0.74
C ASP A 16 -6.81 9.96 0.30
N ASN A 17 -7.84 10.68 0.77
CA ASN A 17 -8.80 10.15 1.74
C ASN A 17 -9.65 9.01 1.13
N SER A 18 -10.14 9.19 -0.09
CA SER A 18 -10.95 8.16 -0.78
C SER A 18 -10.12 6.90 -1.10
N LEU A 19 -8.84 7.07 -1.44
CA LEU A 19 -7.92 5.95 -1.61
C LEU A 19 -7.69 5.23 -0.28
N ALA A 20 -7.39 5.97 0.80
CA ALA A 20 -7.20 5.40 2.12
C ALA A 20 -8.47 4.66 2.62
N GLU A 21 -9.64 5.27 2.46
CA GLU A 21 -10.93 4.67 2.81
C GLU A 21 -11.20 3.39 2.01
N SER A 22 -10.88 3.38 0.72
CA SER A 22 -11.02 2.20 -0.14
C SER A 22 -10.10 1.07 0.33
N THR A 23 -8.84 1.38 0.63
CA THR A 23 -7.87 0.41 1.17
C THR A 23 -8.33 -0.14 2.52
N ILE A 24 -8.86 0.69 3.42
CA ILE A 24 -9.41 0.23 4.70
C ILE A 24 -10.66 -0.62 4.51
N GLY A 25 -11.53 -0.29 3.55
CA GLY A 25 -12.69 -1.12 3.21
C GLY A 25 -12.27 -2.51 2.70
N LEU A 26 -11.24 -2.56 1.86
CA LEU A 26 -10.66 -3.79 1.35
C LEU A 26 -10.05 -4.64 2.47
N TYR A 27 -9.22 -4.02 3.32
CA TYR A 27 -8.64 -4.66 4.50
C TYR A 27 -9.71 -5.27 5.41
N LYS A 28 -10.78 -4.54 5.73
CA LYS A 28 -11.87 -5.07 6.57
C LYS A 28 -12.56 -6.27 5.92
N THR A 29 -12.70 -6.26 4.59
CA THR A 29 -13.35 -7.33 3.83
C THR A 29 -12.49 -8.58 3.74
N GLU A 30 -11.19 -8.42 3.49
CA GLU A 30 -10.27 -9.53 3.23
C GLU A 30 -9.64 -10.08 4.51
N ALA A 31 -9.25 -9.22 5.46
CA ALA A 31 -8.53 -9.62 6.66
C ALA A 31 -9.44 -9.84 7.88
N ILE A 32 -10.46 -8.99 8.07
CA ILE A 32 -11.23 -8.93 9.32
C ILE A 32 -12.56 -9.69 9.25
N ARG A 33 -13.18 -9.83 8.09
CA ARG A 33 -14.48 -10.51 7.93
C ARG A 33 -14.43 -11.96 8.45
N ASP A 34 -15.56 -12.50 8.91
CA ASP A 34 -15.62 -13.82 9.57
C ASP A 34 -15.12 -15.00 8.74
N ASP A 35 -15.19 -14.90 7.42
CA ASP A 35 -14.73 -15.90 6.46
C ASP A 35 -13.31 -15.61 5.92
N SER A 36 -12.59 -14.66 6.51
CA SER A 36 -11.23 -14.30 6.11
C SER A 36 -10.28 -15.49 6.23
N PRO A 37 -9.44 -15.75 5.20
CA PRO A 37 -8.42 -16.79 5.27
C PRO A 37 -7.27 -16.43 6.22
N PHE A 38 -7.16 -15.15 6.63
CA PHE A 38 -6.15 -14.67 7.57
C PHE A 38 -6.55 -14.89 9.04
N ARG A 39 -7.79 -15.34 9.28
CA ARG A 39 -8.30 -15.64 10.62
C ARG A 39 -8.21 -17.13 10.91
N SER A 40 -7.72 -17.45 12.12
CA SER A 40 -7.79 -18.81 12.67
C SER A 40 -9.06 -19.08 13.50
N GLY A 41 -9.91 -18.06 13.68
CA GLY A 41 -11.12 -18.13 14.49
C GLY A 41 -11.73 -16.75 14.76
N PRO A 42 -12.64 -16.62 15.74
CA PRO A 42 -13.14 -15.32 16.21
C PRO A 42 -12.00 -14.44 16.74
N LEU A 43 -11.98 -13.17 16.36
CA LEU A 43 -11.05 -12.16 16.91
C LEU A 43 -11.54 -11.74 18.30
N LYS A 44 -10.81 -12.10 19.36
CA LYS A 44 -11.19 -11.86 20.76
C LYS A 44 -10.20 -10.98 21.51
N GLN A 45 -8.94 -11.00 21.11
CA GLN A 45 -7.84 -10.26 21.70
C GLN A 45 -7.19 -9.35 20.66
N LEU A 46 -6.41 -8.38 21.14
CA LEU A 46 -5.67 -7.48 20.25
C LEU A 46 -4.71 -8.28 19.37
N GLU A 47 -4.00 -9.24 19.97
CA GLU A 47 -3.06 -10.13 19.30
C GLU A 47 -3.67 -10.89 18.11
N ASP A 48 -4.96 -11.27 18.17
CA ASP A 48 -5.65 -11.93 17.06
C ASP A 48 -5.74 -11.01 15.84
N VAL A 49 -6.01 -9.72 16.09
CA VAL A 49 -6.09 -8.70 15.04
C VAL A 49 -4.69 -8.44 14.49
N GLU A 50 -3.69 -8.26 15.36
CA GLU A 50 -2.31 -7.99 14.95
C GLU A 50 -1.76 -9.08 14.03
N TRP A 51 -2.00 -10.36 14.36
CA TRP A 51 -1.57 -11.48 13.51
C TRP A 51 -2.32 -11.53 12.17
N ALA A 52 -3.63 -11.27 12.16
CA ALA A 52 -4.40 -11.22 10.92
C ALA A 52 -3.93 -10.04 10.04
N THR A 53 -3.68 -8.88 10.64
CA THR A 53 -3.16 -7.70 9.95
C THR A 53 -1.77 -7.97 9.37
N ALA A 54 -0.85 -8.50 10.16
CA ALA A 54 0.52 -8.75 9.72
C ALA A 54 0.56 -9.70 8.52
N GLN A 55 -0.19 -10.80 8.57
CA GLN A 55 -0.29 -11.74 7.45
C GLN A 55 -0.95 -11.12 6.22
N TRP A 56 -2.00 -10.31 6.40
CA TRP A 56 -2.65 -9.63 5.28
C TRP A 56 -1.73 -8.61 4.62
N VAL A 57 -0.98 -7.82 5.41
CA VAL A 57 -0.03 -6.82 4.90
C VAL A 57 1.11 -7.49 4.14
N ASP A 58 1.69 -8.55 4.71
CA ASP A 58 2.74 -9.34 4.05
C ASP A 58 2.24 -9.88 2.70
N TRP A 59 1.07 -10.55 2.68
CA TRP A 59 0.47 -11.04 1.44
C TRP A 59 0.16 -9.92 0.44
N TYR A 60 -0.41 -8.81 0.91
CA TYR A 60 -0.78 -7.69 0.05
C TYR A 60 0.44 -7.11 -0.67
N ASN A 61 1.56 -6.96 0.03
CA ASN A 61 2.75 -6.32 -0.51
C ASN A 61 3.65 -7.26 -1.32
N THR A 62 3.71 -8.54 -0.96
CA THR A 62 4.70 -9.48 -1.51
C THR A 62 4.11 -10.53 -2.45
N THR A 63 2.78 -10.72 -2.45
CA THR A 63 2.14 -11.84 -3.15
C THR A 63 0.96 -11.40 -4.01
N ARG A 64 0.20 -10.38 -3.59
CA ARG A 64 -0.97 -9.90 -4.32
C ARG A 64 -0.55 -9.20 -5.60
N LEU A 65 -1.02 -9.70 -6.74
CA LEU A 65 -0.82 -9.06 -8.04
C LEU A 65 -1.90 -8.00 -8.27
N HIS A 66 -1.49 -6.88 -8.85
CA HIS A 66 -2.38 -5.75 -9.15
C HIS A 66 -2.34 -5.41 -10.64
N SER A 67 -3.46 -5.65 -11.34
CA SER A 67 -3.57 -5.42 -12.78
C SER A 67 -3.35 -3.97 -13.23
N ARG A 68 -3.50 -3.00 -12.33
CA ARG A 68 -3.22 -1.58 -12.58
C ARG A 68 -1.72 -1.27 -12.69
N ILE A 69 -0.88 -2.14 -12.15
CA ILE A 69 0.59 -2.01 -12.13
C ILE A 69 1.22 -3.22 -12.82
N ASP A 70 0.67 -3.59 -13.98
CA ASP A 70 1.18 -4.66 -14.84
C ASP A 70 1.27 -6.04 -14.15
N ASP A 71 0.28 -6.34 -13.29
CA ASP A 71 0.21 -7.57 -12.50
C ASP A 71 1.46 -7.79 -11.62
N LEU A 72 2.10 -6.71 -11.18
CA LEU A 72 3.15 -6.73 -10.16
C LEU A 72 2.57 -6.67 -8.75
N THR A 73 3.37 -7.14 -7.80
CA THR A 73 3.16 -6.86 -6.39
C THR A 73 3.57 -5.42 -6.05
N PRO A 74 3.01 -4.82 -4.98
CA PRO A 74 3.40 -3.49 -4.55
C PRO A 74 4.91 -3.35 -4.29
N ASP A 75 5.53 -4.35 -3.65
CA ASP A 75 6.98 -4.34 -3.38
C ASP A 75 7.81 -4.35 -4.67
N GLU A 76 7.43 -5.18 -5.65
CA GLU A 76 8.10 -5.23 -6.95
C GLU A 76 7.96 -3.90 -7.71
N TYR A 77 6.76 -3.31 -7.68
CA TYR A 77 6.52 -2.04 -8.34
C TYR A 77 7.31 -0.90 -7.68
N GLU A 78 7.36 -0.84 -6.35
CA GLU A 78 8.15 0.14 -5.60
C GLU A 78 9.65 -0.02 -5.89
N TYR A 79 10.15 -1.25 -5.90
CA TYR A 79 11.53 -1.56 -6.26
C TYR A 79 11.89 -1.06 -7.66
N LEU A 80 11.07 -1.36 -8.67
CA LEU A 80 11.29 -0.90 -10.05
C LEU A 80 11.17 0.61 -10.17
N TYR A 81 10.23 1.23 -9.47
CA TYR A 81 10.05 2.67 -9.46
C TYR A 81 11.32 3.38 -8.97
N TYR A 82 11.88 2.95 -7.83
CA TYR A 82 13.11 3.55 -7.31
C TYR A 82 14.35 3.24 -8.15
N ALA A 83 14.48 2.02 -8.70
CA ALA A 83 15.56 1.69 -9.62
C ALA A 83 15.56 2.58 -10.88
N ASN A 84 14.37 2.94 -11.38
CA ASN A 84 14.22 3.86 -12.51
C ASN A 84 14.54 5.32 -12.13
N LEU A 85 14.21 5.76 -10.91
CA LEU A 85 14.56 7.09 -10.42
C LEU A 85 16.07 7.26 -10.21
N GLU A 86 16.77 6.19 -9.82
CA GLU A 86 18.24 6.18 -9.67
C GLU A 86 18.98 6.08 -11.01
N THR A 87 18.27 5.79 -12.11
CA THR A 87 18.83 5.83 -13.46
C THR A 87 18.82 7.28 -13.94
N PRO A 88 19.99 7.94 -14.16
CA PRO A 88 20.01 9.34 -14.57
C PRO A 88 19.33 9.51 -15.93
N ALA A 89 18.24 10.27 -15.94
CA ALA A 89 17.63 10.74 -17.16
C ALA A 89 18.50 11.86 -17.76
N HIS A 90 19.16 11.54 -18.88
CA HIS A 90 19.77 12.44 -19.89
C HIS A 90 21.29 12.76 -19.75
N PRO A 91 22.08 12.61 -20.84
CA PRO A 91 23.45 13.14 -20.90
C PRO A 91 23.41 14.67 -20.91
N GLU A 92 24.20 15.27 -20.02
CA GLU A 92 24.44 16.71 -19.95
C GLU A 92 24.91 17.24 -21.31
N LEU A 93 24.07 18.04 -21.99
CA LEU A 93 24.51 18.80 -23.16
C LEU A 93 25.53 19.84 -22.68
N ALA A 94 26.80 19.62 -23.04
CA ALA A 94 27.89 20.53 -22.74
C ALA A 94 27.61 21.94 -23.32
N PRO A 95 27.96 23.02 -22.60
CA PRO A 95 27.77 24.37 -23.10
C PRO A 95 28.74 24.63 -24.27
N VAL A 96 28.21 25.21 -25.36
CA VAL A 96 28.99 25.82 -26.44
C VAL A 96 29.27 27.29 -26.16
#